data_AF-A0A131XJS2-F1
#
_entry.id   AF-A0A131XJS2-F1
#
_cell.length_a   1.000
_cell.length_b   1.000
_cell.length_c   1.000
_cell.angle_alpha   90.00
_cell.angle_beta   90.00
_cell.angle_gamma   90.00
#
_symmetry.space_group_name_H-M   'P 1'
#
loop_
_entity.id
_entity.type
_entity.pdbx_description
1 polymer ?
#
loop_
_entity_poly.entity_id
_entity_poly.type
_entity_poly.pdbx_seq_one_letter_code
_entity_poly.pdbx_strand_id
1 'polypeptide(L)'
;FMQQYKTISLKLKKRFLRKPNLAEVSDQYTALGKQLQHQDCPHYAGMCSLAAAKCEQSMGNNAAEAQALAQGARQFFTAEADYHALLCPSIDEHLSAAVHCFSRAIDLYVQLQEPSLAAALCTEAGQCLRSIDRPHLAMSFLQRAVQLQSKCALGYVEALQELATCQIEIGDYAGALASFTEVYTISQEKSMLGGRPMGAMATTLASAEIMRLLLLLVLQPSTQKMPAEHAALLDRYLYDSPEETTPSKPSYLNEDVFLLLQSLVMAFDSKDRESVKLLQGHLWPLLKAEQNDLLHEAVDRLCK
;
A
#
# COMPACT_ATOMS: atom_id res chain seq x y z
N PHE A 1 -34.23 11.59 5.38
CA PHE A 1 -32.92 11.89 5.98
C PHE A 1 -32.92 13.13 6.90
N MET A 2 -32.88 14.37 6.36
CA MET A 2 -32.60 15.60 7.13
C MET A 2 -33.49 15.82 8.37
N GLN A 3 -34.78 15.47 8.29
CA GLN A 3 -35.70 15.60 9.43
C GLN A 3 -35.41 14.59 10.55
N GLN A 4 -35.13 13.33 10.21
CA GLN A 4 -34.75 12.29 11.17
C GLN A 4 -33.40 12.61 11.81
N TYR A 5 -32.40 13.01 11.02
CA TYR A 5 -31.10 13.43 11.53
C TYR A 5 -31.23 14.62 12.51
N LYS A 6 -32.02 15.64 12.15
CA LYS A 6 -32.31 16.77 13.05
C LYS A 6 -33.02 16.32 14.32
N THR A 7 -33.96 15.38 14.23
CA THR A 7 -34.71 14.86 15.39
C THR A 7 -33.78 14.15 16.37
N ILE A 8 -32.85 13.34 15.87
CA ILE A 8 -31.83 12.68 16.69
C ILE A 8 -30.87 13.74 17.28
N SER A 9 -30.42 14.70 16.48
CA SER A 9 -29.58 15.83 16.96
C SER A 9 -30.25 16.67 18.05
N LEU A 10 -31.58 16.83 18.02
CA LEU A 10 -32.33 17.53 19.05
C LEU A 10 -32.38 16.75 20.38
N LYS A 11 -32.25 15.42 20.36
CA LYS A 11 -32.13 14.60 21.58
C LYS A 11 -30.79 14.81 22.30
N LEU A 12 -29.75 15.24 21.57
CA LEU A 12 -28.44 15.60 22.14
C LEU A 12 -28.45 16.96 22.84
N LYS A 13 -29.34 17.89 22.44
CA LYS A 13 -29.43 19.21 23.08
C LYS A 13 -29.90 19.05 24.52
N LYS A 14 -29.17 19.66 25.46
CA LYS A 14 -29.49 19.63 26.90
C LYS A 14 -30.95 20.02 27.13
N ARG A 15 -31.77 19.05 27.52
CA ARG A 15 -33.05 19.33 28.17
C ARG A 15 -32.74 19.63 29.63
N PHE A 16 -33.31 20.70 30.17
CA PHE A 16 -33.14 21.09 31.56
C PHE A 16 -33.26 19.85 32.48
N LEU A 17 -32.22 19.59 33.27
CA LEU A 17 -32.08 18.51 34.26
C LEU A 17 -31.88 17.04 33.84
N ARG A 18 -31.94 16.65 32.55
CA ARG A 18 -31.72 15.23 32.17
C ARG A 18 -30.50 15.07 31.26
N LYS A 19 -29.52 14.27 31.70
CA LYS A 19 -28.42 13.83 30.82
C LYS A 19 -29.03 13.01 29.67
N PRO A 20 -28.76 13.36 28.39
CA PRO A 20 -29.25 12.57 27.27
C PRO A 20 -28.63 11.16 27.32
N ASN A 21 -29.40 10.15 26.92
CA ASN A 21 -28.92 8.78 26.80
C ASN A 21 -28.07 8.66 25.52
N LEU A 22 -26.76 8.89 25.66
CA LEU A 22 -25.83 8.95 24.53
C LEU A 22 -25.73 7.61 23.79
N ALA A 23 -25.87 6.48 24.49
CA ALA A 23 -25.86 5.14 23.90
C ALA A 23 -27.03 4.93 22.94
N GLU A 24 -28.25 5.26 23.38
CA GLU A 24 -29.46 5.14 22.55
C GLU A 24 -29.43 6.09 21.35
N VAL A 25 -28.82 7.27 21.50
CA VAL A 25 -28.61 8.21 20.39
C VAL A 25 -27.59 7.66 19.39
N SER A 26 -26.50 7.06 19.86
CA SER A 26 -25.49 6.39 19.03
C SER A 26 -26.12 5.25 18.21
N ASP A 27 -26.95 4.41 18.84
CA ASP A 27 -27.68 3.33 18.17
C ASP A 27 -28.65 3.87 17.11
N GLN A 28 -29.36 4.97 17.40
CA GLN A 28 -30.26 5.61 16.44
C GLN A 28 -29.52 6.16 15.22
N TYR A 29 -28.33 6.75 15.41
CA TYR A 29 -27.50 7.18 14.29
C TYR A 29 -26.98 5.99 13.48
N THR A 30 -26.57 4.91 14.14
CA THR A 30 -26.08 3.70 13.48
C THR A 30 -27.18 3.04 12.65
N ALA A 31 -28.41 2.96 13.19
CA ALA A 31 -29.56 2.45 12.47
C ALA A 31 -29.93 3.31 11.25
N LEU A 32 -29.92 4.64 11.42
CA LEU A 32 -30.14 5.57 10.31
C LEU A 32 -29.06 5.44 9.23
N GLY A 33 -27.79 5.28 9.63
CA GLY A 33 -26.67 5.06 8.71
C GLY A 33 -26.87 3.81 7.85
N LYS A 34 -27.28 2.68 8.45
CA LYS A 34 -27.57 1.44 7.70
C LYS A 34 -28.73 1.60 6.70
N GLN A 35 -29.77 2.35 7.06
CA GLN A 35 -30.88 2.65 6.15
C GLN A 35 -30.43 3.49 4.95
N LEU A 36 -29.54 4.46 5.18
CA LEU A 36 -28.99 5.32 4.12
C LEU A 36 -28.02 4.58 3.21
N GLN A 37 -27.27 3.63 3.77
CA GLN A 37 -26.42 2.74 2.98
C GLN A 37 -27.27 1.87 2.03
N HIS A 38 -28.45 1.43 2.47
CA HIS A 38 -29.39 0.70 1.61
C HIS A 38 -30.11 1.59 0.58
N GLN A 39 -30.05 2.91 0.73
CA GLN A 39 -30.59 3.90 -0.20
C GLN A 39 -29.51 4.49 -1.12
N ASP A 40 -28.33 3.86 -1.20
CA ASP A 40 -27.19 4.28 -2.01
C ASP A 40 -26.76 5.74 -1.77
N CYS A 41 -26.85 6.19 -0.52
CA CYS A 41 -26.46 7.53 -0.08
C CYS A 41 -25.26 7.49 0.89
N PRO A 42 -24.05 7.09 0.43
CA PRO A 42 -22.91 6.79 1.29
C PRO A 42 -22.40 8.01 2.07
N HIS A 43 -22.40 9.21 1.48
CA HIS A 43 -21.97 10.43 2.17
C HIS A 43 -22.81 10.72 3.44
N TYR A 44 -24.14 10.56 3.35
CA TYR A 44 -25.02 10.77 4.50
C TYR A 44 -24.88 9.65 5.55
N ALA A 45 -24.61 8.42 5.12
CA ALA A 45 -24.26 7.34 6.04
C ALA A 45 -22.98 7.65 6.82
N GLY A 46 -21.95 8.17 6.14
CA GLY A 46 -20.70 8.65 6.74
C GLY A 46 -20.92 9.73 7.81
N MET A 47 -21.79 10.70 7.54
CA MET A 47 -22.17 11.73 8.52
C MET A 47 -22.85 11.13 9.76
N CYS A 48 -23.71 10.12 9.60
CA CYS A 48 -24.35 9.43 10.71
C CYS A 48 -23.33 8.69 11.59
N SER A 49 -22.39 7.97 10.99
CA SER A 49 -21.29 7.31 11.73
C SER A 49 -20.38 8.30 12.46
N LEU A 50 -20.10 9.47 11.87
CA LEU A 50 -19.32 10.51 12.54
C LEU A 50 -20.07 11.08 13.76
N ALA A 51 -21.40 11.22 13.66
CA ALA A 51 -22.23 11.63 14.79
C ALA A 51 -22.28 10.56 15.90
N ALA A 52 -22.35 9.28 15.53
CA ALA A 52 -22.26 8.16 16.46
C ALA A 52 -20.89 8.13 17.19
N ALA A 53 -19.80 8.28 16.45
CA ALA A 53 -18.45 8.36 17.02
C ALA A 53 -18.31 9.49 18.06
N LYS A 54 -18.88 10.67 17.78
CA LYS A 54 -18.90 11.78 18.75
C LYS A 54 -19.69 11.45 20.02
N CYS A 55 -20.74 10.64 19.91
CA CYS A 55 -21.50 10.17 21.07
C CYS A 55 -20.64 9.21 21.91
N GLU A 56 -19.99 8.23 21.29
CA GLU A 56 -19.09 7.28 21.97
C GLU A 56 -17.89 7.98 22.62
N GLN A 57 -17.31 8.98 21.95
CA GLN A 57 -16.25 9.83 22.50
C GLN A 57 -16.70 10.49 23.81
N SER A 58 -17.92 11.05 23.82
CA SER A 58 -18.47 11.69 25.02
C SER A 58 -18.83 10.70 26.14
N MET A 59 -18.98 9.42 25.80
CA MET A 59 -19.16 8.32 26.76
C MET A 59 -17.82 7.75 27.26
N GLY A 60 -16.69 8.08 26.60
CA GLY A 60 -15.37 7.54 26.91
C GLY A 60 -15.12 6.14 26.36
N ASN A 61 -15.89 5.72 25.35
CA ASN A 61 -15.84 4.37 24.80
C ASN A 61 -14.93 4.30 23.55
N ASN A 62 -13.62 4.34 23.77
CA ASN A 62 -12.62 4.53 22.70
C ASN A 62 -12.66 3.46 21.59
N ALA A 63 -12.94 2.20 21.92
CA ALA A 63 -13.00 1.12 20.93
C ALA A 63 -14.22 1.28 19.99
N ALA A 64 -15.37 1.65 20.56
CA ALA A 64 -16.58 1.93 19.79
C ALA A 64 -16.45 3.21 18.96
N GLU A 65 -15.79 4.25 19.50
CA GLU A 65 -15.43 5.47 18.75
C GLU A 65 -14.57 5.11 17.53
N ALA A 66 -13.51 4.32 17.71
CA ALA A 66 -12.62 3.92 16.63
C ALA A 66 -13.34 3.11 15.54
N GLN A 67 -14.20 2.17 15.93
CA GLN A 67 -14.98 1.37 14.98
C GLN A 67 -15.99 2.22 14.20
N ALA A 68 -16.70 3.14 14.87
CA ALA A 68 -17.64 4.05 14.21
C ALA A 68 -16.93 5.00 13.25
N LEU A 69 -15.75 5.51 13.62
CA LEU A 69 -14.91 6.33 12.74
C LEU A 69 -14.40 5.55 11.52
N ALA A 70 -13.92 4.32 11.70
CA ALA A 70 -13.49 3.47 10.60
C ALA A 70 -14.64 3.16 9.63
N GLN A 71 -15.83 2.88 10.15
CA GLN A 71 -17.02 2.69 9.31
C GLN A 71 -17.37 3.98 8.56
N GLY A 72 -17.31 5.14 9.20
CA GLY A 72 -17.57 6.42 8.54
C GLY A 72 -16.56 6.76 7.45
N ALA A 73 -15.28 6.48 7.69
CA ALA A 73 -14.22 6.64 6.70
C ALA A 73 -14.53 5.80 5.45
N ARG A 74 -14.87 4.52 5.60
CA ARG A 74 -15.26 3.64 4.47
C ARG A 74 -16.41 4.22 3.66
N GLN A 75 -17.44 4.76 4.32
CA GLN A 75 -18.59 5.36 3.63
C GLN A 75 -18.22 6.64 2.88
N PHE A 76 -17.35 7.48 3.45
CA PHE A 76 -16.85 8.65 2.73
C PHE A 76 -15.95 8.27 1.55
N PHE A 77 -15.15 7.19 1.67
CA PHE A 77 -14.36 6.66 0.57
C PHE A 77 -15.23 6.09 -0.55
N THR A 78 -16.28 5.34 -0.24
CA THR A 78 -17.22 4.88 -1.28
C THR A 78 -17.87 6.05 -2.01
N ALA A 79 -18.25 7.11 -1.28
CA ALA A 79 -18.78 8.31 -1.90
C ALA A 79 -17.77 8.97 -2.83
N GLU A 80 -16.51 9.14 -2.40
CA GLU A 80 -15.46 9.73 -3.23
C GLU A 80 -15.12 8.84 -4.45
N ALA A 81 -15.10 7.53 -4.28
CA ALA A 81 -14.88 6.58 -5.37
C ALA A 81 -16.01 6.68 -6.43
N ASP A 82 -17.26 6.84 -6.00
CA ASP A 82 -18.39 7.07 -6.90
C ASP A 82 -18.23 8.40 -7.67
N TYR A 83 -17.81 9.48 -7.00
CA TYR A 83 -17.52 10.76 -7.66
C TYR A 83 -16.36 10.65 -8.65
N HIS A 84 -15.29 9.94 -8.28
CA HIS A 84 -14.13 9.69 -9.13
C HIS A 84 -14.52 8.89 -10.38
N ALA A 85 -15.34 7.84 -10.23
CA ALA A 85 -15.85 7.04 -11.34
C ALA A 85 -16.72 7.86 -12.31
N LEU A 86 -17.45 8.85 -11.80
CA LEU A 86 -18.25 9.78 -12.60
C LEU A 86 -17.43 10.94 -13.19
N LEU A 87 -16.11 11.00 -12.91
CA LEU A 87 -15.21 12.10 -13.32
C LEU A 87 -15.76 13.48 -12.93
N CYS A 88 -16.49 13.54 -11.82
CA CYS A 88 -17.02 14.79 -11.31
C CYS A 88 -15.90 15.59 -10.65
N PRO A 89 -15.72 16.88 -10.97
CA PRO A 89 -14.81 17.74 -10.23
C PRO A 89 -15.32 17.91 -8.79
N SER A 90 -14.76 17.16 -7.84
CA SER A 90 -15.03 17.30 -6.41
C SER A 90 -13.99 18.25 -5.78
N ILE A 91 -14.36 18.88 -4.66
CA ILE A 91 -13.44 19.71 -3.84
C ILE A 91 -12.77 18.82 -2.77
N ASP A 92 -12.68 17.51 -3.00
CA ASP A 92 -12.09 16.52 -2.07
C ASP A 92 -12.68 16.60 -0.63
N GLU A 93 -13.93 17.04 -0.47
CA GLU A 93 -14.57 17.18 0.85
C GLU A 93 -14.80 15.80 1.50
N HIS A 94 -15.19 14.80 0.72
CA HIS A 94 -15.39 13.45 1.25
C HIS A 94 -14.05 12.78 1.50
N LEU A 95 -13.08 12.94 0.60
CA LEU A 95 -11.69 12.51 0.81
C LEU A 95 -11.08 13.05 2.10
N SER A 96 -11.13 14.38 2.32
CA SER A 96 -10.58 15.00 3.53
C SER A 96 -11.28 14.53 4.81
N ALA A 97 -12.60 14.37 4.78
CA ALA A 97 -13.36 13.79 5.88
C ALA A 97 -12.95 12.34 6.16
N ALA A 98 -12.73 11.54 5.11
CA ALA A 98 -12.35 10.14 5.23
C ALA A 98 -10.94 9.98 5.81
N VAL A 99 -9.97 10.75 5.30
CA VAL A 99 -8.58 10.82 5.80
C VAL A 99 -8.56 11.19 7.29
N HIS A 100 -9.32 12.21 7.68
CA HIS A 100 -9.43 12.61 9.09
C HIS A 100 -10.05 11.50 9.97
N CYS A 101 -11.08 10.83 9.48
CA CYS A 101 -11.71 9.73 10.22
C CYS A 101 -10.74 8.55 10.40
N PHE A 102 -10.00 8.16 9.35
CA PHE A 102 -8.99 7.12 9.44
C PHE A 102 -7.84 7.50 10.37
N SER A 103 -7.27 8.70 10.24
CA SER A 103 -6.15 9.12 11.10
C SER A 103 -6.54 9.07 12.57
N ARG A 104 -7.74 9.57 12.90
CA ARG A 104 -8.28 9.53 14.27
C ARG A 104 -8.54 8.11 14.75
N ALA A 105 -9.10 7.23 13.91
CA ALA A 105 -9.33 5.83 14.27
C ALA A 105 -8.00 5.11 14.56
N ILE A 106 -6.98 5.31 13.72
CA ILE A 106 -5.64 4.73 13.91
C ILE A 106 -5.02 5.21 15.23
N ASP A 107 -5.11 6.51 15.54
CA ASP A 107 -4.60 7.06 16.80
C ASP A 107 -5.26 6.42 18.02
N LEU A 108 -6.56 6.14 17.96
CA LEU A 108 -7.29 5.46 19.04
C LEU A 108 -6.85 4.00 19.19
N TYR A 109 -6.66 3.24 18.09
CA TYR A 109 -6.17 1.87 18.18
C TYR A 109 -4.74 1.78 18.73
N VAL A 110 -3.90 2.77 18.44
CA VAL A 110 -2.57 2.89 19.05
C VAL A 110 -2.69 3.17 20.56
N GLN A 111 -3.61 4.03 20.99
CA GLN A 111 -3.87 4.29 22.41
C GLN A 111 -4.43 3.06 23.14
N LEU A 112 -5.22 2.24 22.45
CA LEU A 112 -5.78 0.97 22.96
C LEU A 112 -4.75 -0.18 23.00
N GLN A 113 -3.51 0.06 22.57
CA GLN A 113 -2.43 -0.94 22.49
C GLN A 113 -2.73 -2.11 21.52
N GLU A 114 -3.52 -1.88 20.48
CA GLU A 114 -3.82 -2.86 19.42
C GLU A 114 -3.17 -2.46 18.08
N PRO A 115 -1.83 -2.57 17.94
CA PRO A 115 -1.10 -2.11 16.75
C PRO A 115 -1.42 -2.93 15.50
N SER A 116 -1.87 -4.18 15.65
CA SER A 116 -2.27 -5.03 14.52
C SER A 116 -3.50 -4.47 13.79
N LEU A 117 -4.52 -4.06 14.54
CA LEU A 117 -5.73 -3.43 13.97
C LEU A 117 -5.43 -2.05 13.41
N ALA A 118 -4.60 -1.26 14.11
CA ALA A 118 -4.14 0.03 13.61
C ALA A 118 -3.44 -0.11 12.24
N ALA A 119 -2.56 -1.12 12.09
CA ALA A 119 -1.86 -1.35 10.84
C ALA A 119 -2.76 -1.91 9.73
N ALA A 120 -3.74 -2.76 10.07
CA ALA A 120 -4.75 -3.21 9.12
C ALA A 120 -5.57 -2.02 8.57
N LEU A 121 -5.93 -1.06 9.42
CA LEU A 121 -6.62 0.15 8.96
C LEU A 121 -5.72 1.06 8.13
N CYS A 122 -4.43 1.19 8.46
CA CYS A 122 -3.48 1.94 7.63
C CYS A 122 -3.33 1.32 6.23
N THR A 123 -3.24 -0.01 6.13
CA THR A 123 -3.13 -0.72 4.84
C THR A 123 -4.42 -0.59 4.03
N GLU A 124 -5.58 -0.74 4.66
CA GLU A 124 -6.89 -0.49 4.05
C GLU A 124 -6.99 0.96 3.50
N ALA A 125 -6.63 1.96 4.30
CA ALA A 125 -6.64 3.36 3.88
C ALA A 125 -5.70 3.59 2.69
N GLY A 126 -4.51 2.98 2.70
CA GLY A 126 -3.56 3.03 1.59
C GLY A 126 -4.15 2.47 0.29
N GLN A 127 -4.80 1.30 0.35
CA GLN A 127 -5.45 0.67 -0.81
C GLN A 127 -6.59 1.52 -1.37
N CYS A 128 -7.45 2.09 -0.50
CA CYS A 128 -8.53 2.98 -0.93
C CYS A 128 -7.98 4.25 -1.61
N LEU A 129 -6.91 4.84 -1.08
CA LEU A 129 -6.29 6.03 -1.66
C LEU A 129 -5.63 5.74 -3.01
N ARG A 130 -5.05 4.54 -3.18
CA ARG A 130 -4.50 4.09 -4.45
C ARG A 130 -5.60 3.92 -5.51
N SER A 131 -6.78 3.39 -5.15
CA SER A 131 -7.91 3.27 -6.10
C SER A 131 -8.50 4.59 -6.60
N ILE A 132 -8.18 5.72 -5.95
CA ILE A 132 -8.65 7.07 -6.32
C ILE A 132 -7.49 7.87 -6.96
N ASP A 133 -6.42 7.21 -7.37
CA ASP A 133 -5.24 7.84 -7.99
C ASP A 133 -4.63 8.96 -7.11
N ARG A 134 -4.57 8.73 -5.79
CA ARG A 134 -3.95 9.62 -4.79
C ARG A 134 -2.81 8.90 -4.03
N PRO A 135 -1.76 8.43 -4.72
CA PRO A 135 -0.71 7.62 -4.10
C PRO A 135 0.14 8.40 -3.08
N HIS A 136 0.26 9.73 -3.23
CA HIS A 136 1.02 10.57 -2.30
C HIS A 136 0.45 10.55 -0.86
N LEU A 137 -0.88 10.54 -0.71
CA LEU A 137 -1.51 10.40 0.60
C LEU A 137 -1.34 8.97 1.13
N ALA A 138 -1.50 7.97 0.24
CA ALA A 138 -1.35 6.55 0.59
C ALA A 138 0.01 6.25 1.20
N MET A 139 1.09 6.84 0.66
CA MET A 139 2.45 6.65 1.17
C MET A 139 2.59 6.96 2.66
N SER A 140 1.97 8.05 3.14
CA SER A 140 2.04 8.43 4.56
C SER A 140 1.36 7.40 5.49
N PHE A 141 0.24 6.84 5.06
CA PHE A 141 -0.47 5.79 5.79
C PHE A 141 0.28 4.46 5.76
N LEU A 142 0.86 4.09 4.61
CA LEU A 142 1.62 2.85 4.45
C LEU A 142 2.93 2.89 5.25
N GLN A 143 3.64 4.03 5.27
CA GLN A 143 4.82 4.21 6.14
C GLN A 143 4.47 3.99 7.61
N ARG A 144 3.32 4.50 8.05
CA ARG A 144 2.81 4.29 9.40
C ARG A 144 2.45 2.82 9.64
N ALA A 145 1.87 2.12 8.65
CA ALA A 145 1.57 0.69 8.75
C ALA A 145 2.84 -0.15 9.01
N VAL A 146 3.90 0.12 8.24
CA VAL A 146 5.21 -0.54 8.34
C VAL A 146 5.78 -0.40 9.76
N GLN A 147 5.76 0.81 10.32
CA GLN A 147 6.24 1.06 11.69
C GLN A 147 5.46 0.25 12.75
N LEU A 148 4.15 0.11 12.57
CA LEU A 148 3.27 -0.62 13.50
C LEU A 148 3.39 -2.15 13.36
N GLN A 149 3.72 -2.66 12.18
CA GLN A 149 3.80 -4.10 11.87
C GLN A 149 5.15 -4.76 12.13
N SER A 150 6.13 -4.05 12.70
CA SER A 150 7.49 -4.54 12.97
C SER A 150 7.59 -5.93 13.65
N LYS A 151 6.57 -6.36 14.39
CA LYS A 151 6.52 -7.67 15.06
C LYS A 151 6.07 -8.84 14.17
N CYS A 152 5.27 -8.59 13.13
CA CYS A 152 4.74 -9.63 12.24
C CYS A 152 5.48 -9.60 10.91
N ALA A 153 6.35 -10.59 10.67
CA ALA A 153 7.19 -10.63 9.48
C ALA A 153 6.42 -10.58 8.15
N LEU A 154 5.33 -11.34 8.05
CA LEU A 154 4.53 -11.42 6.82
C LEU A 154 3.80 -10.10 6.56
N GLY A 155 3.07 -9.58 7.55
CA GLY A 155 2.37 -8.31 7.42
C GLY A 155 3.33 -7.14 7.13
N TYR A 156 4.52 -7.15 7.72
CA TYR A 156 5.56 -6.16 7.45
C TYR A 156 6.03 -6.19 5.98
N VAL A 157 6.28 -7.39 5.43
CA VAL A 157 6.67 -7.55 4.03
C VAL A 157 5.55 -7.11 3.08
N GLU A 158 4.30 -7.48 3.38
CA GLU A 158 3.14 -7.06 2.58
C GLU A 158 2.98 -5.54 2.56
N ALA A 159 3.03 -4.87 3.73
CA ALA A 159 2.92 -3.42 3.79
C ALA A 159 4.10 -2.69 3.13
N LEU A 160 5.31 -3.25 3.21
CA LEU A 160 6.47 -2.71 2.47
C LEU A 160 6.32 -2.86 0.96
N GLN A 161 5.78 -3.99 0.48
CA GLN A 161 5.51 -4.18 -0.94
C GLN A 161 4.49 -3.15 -1.44
N GLU A 162 3.37 -2.97 -0.72
CA GLU A 162 2.37 -1.97 -1.05
C GLU A 162 2.97 -0.55 -1.04
N LEU A 163 3.82 -0.22 -0.06
CA LEU A 163 4.54 1.05 -0.02
C LEU A 163 5.46 1.25 -1.23
N ALA A 164 6.21 0.21 -1.62
CA ALA A 164 7.11 0.27 -2.76
C ALA A 164 6.35 0.44 -4.09
N THR A 165 5.18 -0.18 -4.24
CA THR A 165 4.30 0.08 -5.40
C THR A 165 3.85 1.53 -5.46
N CYS A 166 3.42 2.12 -4.34
CA CYS A 166 3.05 3.54 -4.30
C CYS A 166 4.23 4.47 -4.61
N GLN A 167 5.46 4.13 -4.19
CA GLN A 167 6.65 4.90 -4.53
C GLN A 167 6.95 4.86 -6.04
N ILE A 168 6.75 3.71 -6.69
CA ILE A 168 6.88 3.58 -8.14
C ILE A 168 5.86 4.47 -8.86
N GLU A 169 4.60 4.48 -8.42
CA GLU A 169 3.54 5.31 -9.00
C GLU A 169 3.82 6.82 -8.90
N ILE A 170 4.47 7.25 -7.81
CA ILE A 170 4.89 8.65 -7.62
C ILE A 170 6.17 8.98 -8.43
N GLY A 171 6.91 7.96 -8.86
CA GLY A 171 8.20 8.10 -9.54
C GLY A 171 9.40 8.20 -8.59
N ASP A 172 9.24 7.91 -7.30
CA ASP A 172 10.34 7.79 -6.34
C ASP A 172 11.00 6.41 -6.42
N TYR A 173 11.72 6.18 -7.51
CA TYR A 173 12.41 4.90 -7.76
C TYR A 173 13.52 4.61 -6.73
N ALA A 174 14.13 5.64 -6.13
CA ALA A 174 15.17 5.48 -5.13
C ALA A 174 14.60 4.99 -3.80
N GLY A 175 13.48 5.57 -3.35
CA GLY A 175 12.71 5.08 -2.21
C GLY A 175 12.23 3.65 -2.42
N ALA A 176 11.68 3.35 -3.60
CA ALA A 176 11.22 2.00 -3.96
C ALA A 176 12.35 0.97 -3.88
N LEU A 177 13.55 1.30 -4.36
CA LEU A 177 14.72 0.42 -4.31
C LEU A 177 15.11 0.08 -2.86
N ALA A 178 15.09 1.08 -1.96
CA ALA A 178 15.37 0.86 -0.54
C ALA A 178 14.34 -0.08 0.10
N SER A 179 13.05 0.15 -0.16
CA SER A 179 11.96 -0.68 0.37
C SER A 179 12.00 -2.12 -0.16
N PHE A 180 12.26 -2.35 -1.45
CA PHE A 180 12.41 -3.71 -1.99
C PHE A 180 13.68 -4.41 -1.48
N THR A 181 14.74 -3.66 -1.16
CA THR A 181 15.96 -4.22 -0.57
C THR A 181 15.69 -4.72 0.83
N GLU A 182 14.95 -3.96 1.63
CA GLU A 182 14.51 -4.39 2.95
C GLU A 182 13.57 -5.61 2.89
N VAL A 183 12.65 -5.66 1.91
CA VAL A 183 11.83 -6.85 1.67
C VAL A 183 12.71 -8.06 1.36
N TYR A 184 13.75 -7.90 0.55
CA TYR A 184 14.66 -8.99 0.20
C TYR A 184 15.45 -9.49 1.41
N THR A 185 16.04 -8.60 2.22
CA THR A 185 16.83 -9.01 3.40
C THR A 185 15.97 -9.77 4.41
N ILE A 186 14.77 -9.27 4.71
CA ILE A 186 13.84 -9.91 5.64
C ILE A 186 13.35 -11.25 5.10
N SER A 187 13.03 -11.30 3.81
CA SER A 187 12.61 -12.55 3.17
C SER A 187 13.76 -13.56 3.18
N GLN A 188 15.00 -13.14 2.95
CA GLN A 188 16.16 -14.01 2.98
C GLN A 188 16.43 -14.55 4.38
N GLU A 189 16.39 -13.72 5.42
CA GLU A 189 16.60 -14.16 6.81
C GLU A 189 15.53 -15.16 7.27
N LYS A 190 14.26 -14.91 6.91
CA LYS A 190 13.12 -15.66 7.45
C LYS A 190 12.66 -16.82 6.56
N SER A 191 13.03 -16.82 5.28
CA SER A 191 12.66 -17.88 4.34
C SER A 191 13.58 -19.10 4.41
N MET A 192 14.72 -19.02 5.10
CA MET A 192 15.73 -20.08 5.11
C MET A 192 15.43 -21.13 6.18
N LEU A 193 14.63 -22.13 5.83
CA LEU A 193 14.46 -23.35 6.64
C LEU A 193 15.35 -24.46 6.04
N GLY A 194 16.51 -24.71 6.65
CA GLY A 194 17.44 -25.74 6.15
C GLY A 194 18.08 -25.42 4.79
N GLY A 195 18.26 -24.14 4.46
CA GLY A 195 18.95 -23.69 3.24
C GLY A 195 18.09 -23.64 1.98
N ARG A 196 16.77 -23.85 2.08
CA ARG A 196 15.83 -23.70 0.94
C ARG A 196 14.76 -22.65 1.26
N PRO A 197 14.53 -21.68 0.36
CA PRO A 197 13.41 -20.77 0.50
C PRO A 197 12.10 -21.54 0.23
N MET A 198 11.15 -21.50 1.17
CA MET A 198 9.92 -22.30 1.07
C MET A 198 8.67 -21.44 1.23
N GLY A 199 7.68 -21.66 0.36
CA GLY A 199 6.35 -21.04 0.44
C GLY A 199 6.27 -19.60 -0.11
N ALA A 200 5.35 -18.82 0.45
CA ALA A 200 5.07 -17.45 0.00
C ALA A 200 6.31 -16.54 0.00
N MET A 201 7.22 -16.73 0.97
CA MET A 201 8.46 -15.95 1.07
C MET A 201 9.43 -16.19 -0.09
N ALA A 202 9.40 -17.37 -0.73
CA ALA A 202 10.22 -17.63 -1.92
C ALA A 202 9.70 -16.82 -3.12
N THR A 203 8.38 -16.70 -3.25
CA THR A 203 7.76 -15.91 -4.32
C THR A 203 7.95 -14.41 -4.12
N THR A 204 7.90 -13.92 -2.88
CA THR A 204 8.21 -12.52 -2.56
C THR A 204 9.68 -12.22 -2.85
N LEU A 205 10.60 -13.13 -2.48
CA LEU A 205 12.03 -13.01 -2.75
C LEU A 205 12.32 -12.91 -4.27
N ALA A 206 11.73 -13.79 -5.08
CA ALA A 206 11.86 -13.76 -6.53
C ALA A 206 11.33 -12.43 -7.11
N SER A 207 10.15 -12.00 -6.68
CA SER A 207 9.57 -10.74 -7.16
C SER A 207 10.39 -9.52 -6.76
N ALA A 208 10.96 -9.51 -5.56
CA ALA A 208 11.80 -8.43 -5.06
C ALA A 208 13.16 -8.38 -5.76
N GLU A 209 13.75 -9.53 -6.15
CA GLU A 209 14.98 -9.52 -6.94
C GLU A 209 14.76 -8.93 -8.33
N ILE A 210 13.69 -9.36 -9.03
CA ILE A 210 13.34 -8.81 -10.34
C ILE A 210 13.08 -7.30 -10.22
N MET A 211 12.29 -6.86 -9.23
CA MET A 211 11.96 -5.44 -9.09
C MET A 211 13.18 -4.57 -8.78
N ARG A 212 14.08 -5.03 -7.91
CA ARG A 212 15.34 -4.31 -7.64
C ARG A 212 16.21 -4.20 -8.87
N LEU A 213 16.35 -5.29 -9.64
CA LEU A 213 17.15 -5.27 -10.86
C LEU A 213 16.57 -4.27 -11.88
N LEU A 214 15.26 -4.30 -12.12
CA LEU A 214 14.60 -3.35 -13.01
C LEU A 214 14.75 -1.90 -12.52
N LEU A 215 14.58 -1.64 -11.22
CA LEU A 215 14.78 -0.30 -10.64
C LEU A 215 16.22 0.19 -10.80
N LEU A 216 17.22 -0.69 -10.67
CA LEU A 216 18.63 -0.35 -10.92
C LEU A 216 18.87 0.01 -12.39
N LEU A 217 18.23 -0.70 -13.33
CA LEU A 217 18.28 -0.39 -14.76
C LEU A 217 17.61 0.96 -15.07
N VAL A 218 16.50 1.30 -14.39
CA VAL A 218 15.80 2.59 -14.53
C VAL A 218 16.60 3.76 -13.96
N LEU A 219 17.26 3.56 -12.82
CA LEU A 219 18.00 4.60 -12.10
C LEU A 219 19.39 4.88 -12.70
N GLN A 220 20.01 3.88 -13.35
CA GLN A 220 21.41 3.90 -13.80
C GLN A 220 22.34 4.67 -12.83
N PRO A 221 22.34 4.32 -11.54
CA PRO A 221 23.08 5.08 -10.54
C PRO A 221 24.58 5.03 -10.88
N SER A 222 25.22 6.21 -10.88
CA SER A 222 26.68 6.30 -11.02
C SER A 222 27.35 5.40 -9.99
N THR A 223 28.31 4.57 -10.41
CA THR A 223 29.01 3.54 -9.60
C THR A 223 29.52 4.03 -8.23
N GLN A 224 29.77 5.33 -8.06
CA GLN A 224 30.22 5.94 -6.81
C GLN A 224 29.14 6.12 -5.72
N LYS A 225 27.85 6.05 -6.06
CA LYS A 225 26.72 6.24 -5.13
C LYS A 225 25.98 4.95 -4.80
N MET A 226 26.49 3.82 -5.27
CA MET A 226 25.82 2.53 -5.16
C MET A 226 26.14 1.83 -3.83
N PRO A 227 25.12 1.46 -3.04
CA PRO A 227 25.29 0.48 -1.96
C PRO A 227 25.96 -0.80 -2.48
N ALA A 228 26.88 -1.36 -1.68
CA ALA A 228 27.65 -2.54 -2.06
C ALA A 228 26.78 -3.75 -2.43
N GLU A 229 25.61 -3.87 -1.81
CA GLU A 229 24.63 -4.94 -2.10
C GLU A 229 24.05 -4.83 -3.52
N HIS A 230 23.85 -3.62 -4.02
CA HIS A 230 23.32 -3.40 -5.37
C HIS A 230 24.39 -3.61 -6.43
N ALA A 231 25.64 -3.26 -6.14
CA ALA A 231 26.78 -3.57 -7.00
C ALA A 231 26.96 -5.09 -7.11
N ALA A 232 26.95 -5.80 -5.98
CA ALA A 232 27.05 -7.27 -5.96
C ALA A 232 25.90 -7.96 -6.70
N LEU A 233 24.69 -7.38 -6.71
CA LEU A 233 23.58 -7.87 -7.51
C LEU A 233 23.87 -7.70 -8.99
N LEU A 234 24.27 -6.50 -9.45
CA LEU A 234 24.60 -6.28 -10.87
C LEU A 234 25.76 -7.15 -11.32
N ASP A 235 26.81 -7.28 -10.51
CA ASP A 235 27.97 -8.12 -10.80
C ASP A 235 27.56 -9.59 -11.01
N ARG A 236 26.59 -10.11 -10.25
CA ARG A 236 26.04 -11.47 -10.44
C ARG A 236 25.39 -11.66 -11.81
N TYR A 237 24.77 -10.62 -12.37
CA TYR A 237 24.14 -10.68 -13.69
C TYR A 237 25.06 -10.22 -14.84
N LEU A 238 26.20 -9.58 -14.53
CA LEU A 238 27.20 -9.13 -15.51
C LEU A 238 28.35 -10.13 -15.69
N TYR A 239 28.80 -10.73 -14.59
CA TYR A 239 29.95 -11.62 -14.55
C TYR A 239 29.52 -12.97 -13.99
N ASP A 240 29.74 -14.04 -14.75
CA ASP A 240 29.83 -15.37 -14.16
C ASP A 240 31.02 -15.34 -13.19
N SER A 241 30.81 -15.66 -11.91
CA SER A 241 31.90 -15.78 -10.96
C SER A 241 32.96 -16.73 -11.55
N PRO A 242 34.24 -16.32 -11.65
CA PRO A 242 35.26 -17.10 -12.36
C PRO A 242 35.59 -18.45 -11.70
N GLU A 243 34.99 -18.75 -10.54
CA GLU A 243 35.22 -19.96 -9.75
C GLU A 243 34.06 -20.96 -9.78
N GLU A 244 32.89 -20.61 -10.32
CA GLU A 244 31.73 -21.50 -10.37
C GLU A 244 31.28 -21.75 -11.81
N THR A 245 31.42 -22.99 -12.28
CA THR A 245 31.06 -23.47 -13.64
C THR A 245 29.58 -23.29 -14.03
N THR A 246 28.78 -22.71 -13.16
CA THR A 246 27.39 -22.30 -13.38
C THR A 246 27.16 -21.06 -12.52
N PRO A 247 26.52 -19.98 -13.04
CA PRO A 247 26.03 -18.92 -12.16
C PRO A 247 25.20 -19.59 -11.06
N SER A 248 25.49 -19.33 -9.79
CA SER A 248 24.74 -19.92 -8.68
C SER A 248 23.30 -19.44 -8.71
N LYS A 249 22.51 -20.12 -9.54
CA LYS A 249 21.13 -19.79 -9.84
C LYS A 249 20.40 -19.68 -8.51
N PRO A 250 19.74 -18.55 -8.22
CA PRO A 250 18.86 -18.48 -7.08
C PRO A 250 17.80 -19.58 -7.21
N SER A 251 17.70 -20.47 -6.23
CA SER A 251 16.79 -21.63 -6.25
C SER A 251 15.31 -21.26 -6.36
N TYR A 252 15.00 -19.98 -6.21
CA TYR A 252 13.67 -19.38 -6.23
C TYR A 252 13.30 -18.70 -7.56
N LEU A 253 14.21 -18.61 -8.53
CA LEU A 253 13.96 -17.97 -9.83
C LEU A 253 13.85 -19.02 -10.96
N ASN A 254 12.99 -18.78 -11.94
CA ASN A 254 12.92 -19.62 -13.14
C ASN A 254 14.19 -19.44 -14.00
N GLU A 255 14.66 -20.52 -14.62
CA GLU A 255 15.86 -20.54 -15.48
C GLU A 255 15.72 -19.58 -16.66
N ASP A 256 14.57 -19.62 -17.35
CA ASP A 256 14.32 -18.77 -18.51
C ASP A 256 14.32 -17.29 -18.12
N VAL A 257 13.71 -16.96 -16.98
CA VAL A 257 13.66 -15.58 -16.46
C VAL A 257 15.05 -15.11 -16.08
N PHE A 258 15.84 -15.95 -15.39
CA PHE A 258 17.21 -15.60 -15.01
C PHE A 258 18.09 -15.28 -16.22
N LEU A 259 18.08 -16.13 -17.24
CA LEU A 259 18.89 -15.93 -18.46
C LEU A 259 18.45 -14.69 -19.26
N LEU A 260 17.14 -14.45 -19.36
CA LEU A 260 16.61 -13.26 -20.01
C LEU A 260 16.97 -11.98 -19.24
N LEU A 261 16.97 -12.00 -17.90
CA LEU A 261 17.41 -10.86 -17.10
C LEU A 261 18.92 -10.64 -17.20
N GLN A 262 19.73 -11.70 -17.26
CA GLN A 262 21.18 -11.60 -17.47
C GLN A 262 21.50 -10.94 -18.82
N SER A 263 20.88 -11.43 -19.90
CA SER A 263 21.02 -10.82 -21.23
C SER A 263 20.52 -9.39 -21.28
N LEU A 264 19.46 -9.05 -20.54
CA LEU A 264 18.96 -7.69 -20.41
C LEU A 264 20.03 -6.78 -19.77
N VAL A 265 20.60 -7.17 -18.63
CA VAL A 265 21.62 -6.36 -17.94
C VAL A 265 22.85 -6.14 -18.83
N MET A 266 23.31 -7.17 -19.55
CA MET A 266 24.41 -7.05 -20.52
C MET A 266 24.07 -6.11 -21.69
N ALA A 267 22.84 -6.16 -22.20
CA ALA A 267 22.38 -5.26 -23.26
C ALA A 267 22.29 -3.80 -22.80
N PHE A 268 21.93 -3.57 -21.53
CA PHE A 268 21.96 -2.24 -20.92
C PHE A 268 23.39 -1.70 -20.73
N ASP A 269 24.35 -2.54 -20.31
CA ASP A 269 25.76 -2.15 -20.15
C ASP A 269 26.41 -1.80 -21.49
N SER A 270 26.17 -2.63 -22.51
CA SER A 270 26.62 -2.40 -23.89
C SER A 270 25.84 -1.29 -24.63
N LYS A 271 24.76 -0.77 -24.03
CA LYS A 271 23.84 0.22 -24.62
C LYS A 271 23.22 -0.20 -25.96
N ASP A 272 23.00 -1.50 -26.15
CA ASP A 272 22.40 -2.05 -27.36
C ASP A 272 20.87 -1.91 -27.34
N ARG A 273 20.38 -0.90 -28.06
CA ARG A 273 18.95 -0.56 -28.14
C ARG A 273 18.11 -1.61 -28.86
N GLU A 274 18.68 -2.34 -29.82
CA GLU A 274 17.94 -3.33 -30.60
C GLU A 274 17.72 -4.60 -29.78
N SER A 275 18.78 -5.08 -29.12
CA SER A 275 18.73 -6.23 -28.23
C SER A 275 17.77 -5.99 -27.05
N VAL A 276 17.78 -4.80 -26.44
CA VAL A 276 16.86 -4.48 -25.32
C VAL A 276 15.38 -4.54 -25.75
N LYS A 277 15.03 -4.09 -26.97
CA LYS A 277 13.65 -4.16 -27.48
C LYS A 277 13.21 -5.60 -27.76
N LEU A 278 14.10 -6.43 -28.31
CA LEU A 278 13.80 -7.86 -28.53
C LEU A 278 13.60 -8.59 -27.19
N LEU A 279 14.48 -8.32 -26.22
CA LEU A 279 14.39 -8.90 -24.87
C LEU A 279 13.13 -8.46 -24.12
N GLN A 280 12.68 -7.22 -24.30
CA GLN A 280 11.40 -6.75 -23.76
C GLN A 280 10.23 -7.61 -24.24
N GLY A 281 10.17 -7.95 -25.54
CA GLY A 281 9.12 -8.81 -26.08
C GLY A 281 9.14 -10.23 -25.50
N HIS A 282 10.32 -10.78 -25.22
CA HIS A 282 10.47 -12.11 -24.63
C HIS A 282 10.19 -12.14 -23.12
N LEU A 283 10.50 -11.06 -22.40
CA LEU A 283 10.24 -10.93 -20.96
C LEU A 283 8.78 -10.61 -20.64
N TRP A 284 8.06 -9.93 -21.54
CA TRP A 284 6.68 -9.49 -21.33
C TRP A 284 5.71 -10.57 -20.78
N PRO A 285 5.64 -11.79 -21.33
CA PRO A 285 4.72 -12.82 -20.83
C PRO A 285 5.17 -13.46 -19.50
N LEU A 286 6.44 -13.27 -19.11
CA LEU A 286 7.03 -13.89 -17.92
C LEU A 286 6.96 -12.99 -16.69
N LEU A 287 6.81 -11.68 -16.89
CA LEU A 287 6.79 -10.67 -15.85
C LEU A 287 5.36 -10.24 -15.48
N LYS A 288 5.20 -9.72 -14.25
CA LYS A 288 3.94 -9.11 -13.80
C LYS A 288 3.74 -7.73 -14.44
N ALA A 289 2.50 -7.23 -14.44
CA ALA A 289 2.16 -5.91 -15.00
C ALA A 289 3.06 -4.78 -14.47
N GLU A 290 3.21 -4.67 -13.15
CA GLU A 290 4.09 -3.66 -12.52
C GLU A 290 5.57 -3.76 -12.96
N GLN A 291 6.06 -4.99 -13.15
CA GLN A 291 7.42 -5.23 -13.63
C GLN A 291 7.57 -4.84 -15.11
N ASN A 292 6.54 -5.11 -15.92
CA ASN A 292 6.50 -4.71 -17.32
C ASN A 292 6.47 -3.19 -17.49
N ASP A 293 5.75 -2.47 -16.63
CA ASP A 293 5.70 -1.01 -16.65
C ASP A 293 7.08 -0.41 -16.35
N LEU A 294 7.79 -0.93 -15.34
CA LEU A 294 9.17 -0.52 -15.05
C LEU A 294 10.15 -0.88 -16.18
N LEU A 295 10.01 -2.07 -16.77
CA LEU A 295 10.83 -2.47 -17.90
C LEU A 295 10.62 -1.54 -19.10
N HIS A 296 9.37 -1.16 -19.36
CA HIS A 296 9.03 -0.20 -20.40
C HIS A 296 9.67 1.17 -20.15
N GLU A 297 9.56 1.69 -18.92
CA GLU A 297 10.20 2.94 -18.51
C GLU A 297 11.74 2.87 -18.66
N ALA A 298 12.37 1.75 -18.30
CA ALA A 298 13.81 1.55 -18.47
C ALA A 298 14.23 1.58 -19.95
N VAL A 299 13.47 0.91 -20.81
CA VAL A 299 13.72 0.86 -22.26
C VAL A 299 13.54 2.25 -22.87
N ASP A 300 12.50 2.99 -22.49
CA ASP A 300 12.23 4.33 -22.99
C ASP A 300 13.35 5.31 -22.62
N ARG A 301 13.87 5.24 -21.39
CA ARG A 301 15.03 6.05 -20.95
C ARG A 301 16.31 5.74 -21.71
N LEU A 302 16.56 4.47 -22.06
CA LEU A 302 17.74 4.08 -22.84
C LEU A 302 17.63 4.50 -24.32
N CYS A 303 16.39 4.53 -24.84
CA CYS A 303 16.11 4.87 -26.24
C CYS A 303 16.02 6.38 -26.53
N LYS A 304 15.76 7.20 -25.50
CA LYS A 304 15.91 8.66 -25.57
C LYS A 304 17.36 9.07 -25.83
#